data_AF-A0ABD2RJ34-F1
#
_entry.id   AF-A0ABD2RJ34-F1
#
_cell.length_a   1.000
_cell.length_b   1.000
_cell.length_c   1.000
_cell.angle_alpha   90.00
_cell.angle_beta   90.00
_cell.angle_gamma   90.00
#
_symmetry.space_group_name_H-M   'P 1'
#
loop_
_entity.id
_entity.type
_entity.pdbx_description
1 polymer ?
#
loop_
_entity_poly.entity_id
_entity_poly.type
_entity_poly.pdbx_seq_one_letter_code
_entity_poly.pdbx_strand_id
1 'polypeptide(L)'
;MGGMCIRCGQKVEDESGVAFGYIHKNLRLADDEVARLRDKDLKNLLRHKKLILVLDLDHTLLNSTRLADISAEESYLKDQREVLPDALRSNLFKLDWIHMMTKLRPFVHTFLKEASSLFEMYIYTMGERPYALEMASLLDPGGIYFHSRVIAQSDSTRRHQKGLDVVLGQESAVLILDDTEVVWGKHRENLILMDRYHFFTSSCRQFGLKCKSLSEQKSDENEAEGALASVLEVLQRIHRLFFDPERGDNIMERDVRQVLKTVRKEILKGCKIVFTGVIPIQCQPENHHYWKLAEKLGATFSTEVDDTVTHVVSMNDKTEKSRQAVREKKFLVHPRWIEAANYLWRKPPEENFPVSS
;
A
#
# COMPACT_ATOMS: atom_id res chain seq x y z
N MET A 1 27.39 -16.81 -22.47
CA MET A 1 28.25 -16.74 -21.28
C MET A 1 27.37 -16.73 -20.04
N GLY A 2 26.91 -17.90 -19.59
CA GLY A 2 26.18 -18.05 -18.33
C GLY A 2 26.96 -18.99 -17.42
N GLY A 3 26.94 -18.73 -16.11
CA GLY A 3 27.58 -19.59 -15.11
C GLY A 3 29.08 -19.34 -14.89
N MET A 4 29.59 -18.13 -15.10
CA MET A 4 30.95 -17.75 -14.69
C MET A 4 30.90 -16.59 -13.70
N CYS A 5 31.71 -16.66 -12.64
CA CYS A 5 31.86 -15.56 -11.69
C CYS A 5 32.60 -14.39 -12.33
N ILE A 6 32.04 -13.17 -12.24
CA ILE A 6 32.64 -11.96 -12.82
C ILE A 6 33.95 -11.55 -12.13
N ARG A 7 34.20 -11.98 -10.89
CA ARG A 7 35.43 -11.65 -10.15
C ARG A 7 36.58 -12.62 -10.41
N CYS A 8 36.32 -13.93 -10.37
CA CYS A 8 37.37 -14.95 -10.46
C CYS A 8 37.36 -15.74 -11.77
N GLY A 9 36.37 -15.56 -12.64
CA GLY A 9 36.25 -16.27 -13.92
C GLY A 9 35.93 -17.77 -13.79
N GLN A 10 35.81 -18.30 -12.57
CA GLN A 10 35.49 -19.72 -12.35
C GLN A 10 34.04 -20.02 -12.70
N LYS A 11 33.81 -21.26 -13.15
CA LYS A 11 32.47 -21.78 -13.41
C LYS A 11 31.72 -21.91 -12.10
N VAL A 12 30.53 -21.34 -12.02
CA VAL A 12 29.63 -21.49 -10.88
C VAL A 12 28.79 -22.72 -11.16
N GLU A 13 29.04 -23.79 -10.41
CA GLU A 13 28.46 -25.13 -10.68
C GLU A 13 26.98 -25.23 -10.29
N ASP A 14 26.49 -24.32 -9.44
CA ASP A 14 25.11 -24.29 -8.95
C ASP A 14 24.39 -22.97 -9.28
N GLU A 15 23.07 -23.04 -9.41
CA GLU A 15 22.14 -21.90 -9.31
C GLU A 15 22.09 -21.31 -7.87
N SER A 16 23.26 -21.10 -7.26
CA SER A 16 23.44 -20.53 -5.93
C SER A 16 23.36 -19.00 -5.96
N GLY A 17 22.84 -18.42 -4.87
CA GLY A 17 22.57 -16.99 -4.74
C GLY A 17 21.19 -16.54 -5.23
N VAL A 18 20.92 -15.24 -5.09
CA VAL A 18 19.65 -14.60 -5.44
C VAL A 18 19.72 -14.03 -6.85
N ALA A 19 18.68 -14.26 -7.65
CA ALA A 19 18.60 -13.73 -9.01
C ALA A 19 18.14 -12.26 -9.02
N PHE A 20 18.87 -11.43 -9.75
CA PHE A 20 18.57 -10.01 -9.99
C PHE A 20 18.36 -9.77 -11.49
N GLY A 21 17.57 -10.66 -12.11
CA GLY A 21 17.32 -10.68 -13.55
C GLY A 21 16.70 -9.39 -14.09
N TYR A 22 15.96 -8.67 -13.25
CA TYR A 22 15.38 -7.36 -13.55
C TYR A 22 16.43 -6.25 -13.71
N ILE A 23 17.62 -6.38 -13.13
CA ILE A 23 18.74 -5.43 -13.31
C ILE A 23 19.51 -5.78 -14.59
N HIS A 24 19.91 -7.04 -14.72
CA HIS A 24 20.59 -7.54 -15.90
C HIS A 24 20.26 -9.02 -16.09
N LYS A 25 20.01 -9.41 -17.34
CA LYS A 25 19.70 -10.80 -17.68
C LYS A 25 20.78 -11.75 -17.15
N ASN A 26 20.35 -12.81 -16.46
CA ASN A 26 21.21 -13.82 -15.83
C ASN A 26 22.11 -13.31 -14.68
N LEU A 27 21.87 -12.11 -14.14
CA LEU A 27 22.58 -11.65 -12.95
C LEU A 27 22.11 -12.44 -11.73
N ARG A 28 23.06 -13.06 -11.02
CA ARG A 28 22.87 -13.70 -9.72
C ARG A 28 23.96 -13.21 -8.77
N LEU A 29 23.59 -12.97 -7.53
CA LEU A 29 24.50 -12.48 -6.50
C LEU A 29 24.50 -13.46 -5.32
N ALA A 30 25.68 -13.79 -4.82
CA ALA A 30 25.83 -14.58 -3.59
C ALA A 30 25.35 -13.75 -2.38
N ASP A 31 24.91 -14.43 -1.31
CA ASP A 31 24.27 -13.79 -0.17
C ASP A 31 25.19 -12.79 0.55
N ASP A 32 26.49 -13.08 0.63
CA ASP A 32 27.52 -12.22 1.20
C ASP A 32 27.71 -10.94 0.35
N GLU A 33 27.69 -11.07 -0.97
CA GLU A 33 27.76 -9.93 -1.88
C GLU A 33 26.49 -9.08 -1.83
N VAL A 34 25.30 -9.70 -1.71
CA VAL A 34 24.04 -8.97 -1.50
C VAL A 34 24.10 -8.18 -0.21
N ALA A 35 24.56 -8.78 0.90
CA ALA A 35 24.72 -8.10 2.18
C ALA A 35 25.68 -6.91 2.07
N ARG A 36 26.85 -7.11 1.44
CA ARG A 36 27.84 -6.05 1.22
C ARG A 36 27.29 -4.89 0.39
N LEU A 37 26.50 -5.17 -0.64
CA LEU A 37 25.86 -4.15 -1.48
C LEU A 37 24.79 -3.38 -0.69
N ARG A 38 23.93 -4.08 0.06
CA ARG A 38 22.92 -3.44 0.93
C ARG A 38 23.54 -2.49 1.94
N ASP A 39 24.66 -2.85 2.56
CA ASP A 39 25.38 -2.00 3.52
C ASP A 39 25.95 -0.75 2.86
N LYS A 40 26.52 -0.90 1.67
CA LYS A 40 27.05 0.22 0.88
C LYS A 40 25.93 1.16 0.45
N ASP A 41 24.84 0.60 -0.05
CA ASP A 41 23.69 1.37 -0.55
C ASP A 41 22.99 2.09 0.59
N LEU A 42 22.82 1.46 1.77
CA LEU A 42 22.30 2.12 2.96
C LEU A 42 23.12 3.37 3.33
N LYS A 43 24.45 3.26 3.40
CA LYS A 43 25.32 4.42 3.70
C LYS A 43 25.14 5.54 2.68
N ASN A 44 25.01 5.18 1.40
CA ASN A 44 24.82 6.15 0.33
C ASN A 44 23.44 6.85 0.42
N LEU A 45 22.38 6.07 0.66
CA LEU A 45 21.01 6.55 0.83
C LEU A 45 20.92 7.54 2.00
N LEU A 46 21.43 7.15 3.18
CA LEU A 46 21.40 7.99 4.38
C LEU A 46 22.17 9.29 4.20
N ARG A 47 23.31 9.27 3.49
CA ARG A 47 24.07 10.48 3.14
C ARG A 47 23.27 11.45 2.29
N HIS A 48 22.43 10.94 1.38
CA HIS A 48 21.55 11.75 0.54
C HIS A 48 20.17 11.99 1.16
N LYS A 49 19.98 11.61 2.44
CA LYS A 49 18.69 11.63 3.13
C LYS A 49 17.57 10.95 2.33
N LYS A 50 17.86 9.76 1.80
CA LYS A 50 16.88 8.92 1.10
C LYS A 50 16.64 7.60 1.83
N LEU A 51 15.44 7.06 1.65
CA LEU A 51 15.05 5.69 1.99
C LEU A 51 14.67 4.94 0.71
N ILE A 52 14.22 3.69 0.84
CA ILE A 52 13.69 2.92 -0.30
C ILE A 52 12.18 2.81 -0.18
N LEU A 53 11.48 2.98 -1.29
CA LEU A 53 10.04 2.78 -1.40
C LEU A 53 9.73 1.72 -2.46
N VAL A 54 9.15 0.60 -2.05
CA VAL A 54 8.68 -0.46 -2.93
C VAL A 54 7.19 -0.24 -3.20
N LEU A 55 6.83 -0.09 -4.47
CA LEU A 55 5.49 0.22 -4.94
C LEU A 55 4.89 -0.97 -5.67
N ASP A 56 3.72 -1.42 -5.22
CA ASP A 56 2.88 -2.29 -6.03
C ASP A 56 2.18 -1.52 -7.17
N LEU A 57 1.65 -2.24 -8.17
CA LEU A 57 0.94 -1.65 -9.30
C LEU A 57 -0.58 -1.76 -9.15
N ASP A 58 -1.12 -2.97 -9.28
CA ASP A 58 -2.54 -3.25 -9.44
C ASP A 58 -3.31 -2.98 -8.14
N HIS A 59 -4.35 -2.15 -8.21
CA HIS A 59 -5.12 -1.64 -7.07
C HIS A 59 -4.33 -0.72 -6.11
N THR A 60 -3.04 -0.52 -6.35
CA THR A 60 -2.19 0.40 -5.59
C THR A 60 -2.02 1.72 -6.34
N LEU A 61 -1.29 1.72 -7.46
CA LEU A 61 -1.00 2.91 -8.29
C LEU A 61 -1.90 3.01 -9.53
N LEU A 62 -2.53 1.90 -9.93
CA LEU A 62 -3.35 1.82 -11.13
C LEU A 62 -4.36 0.69 -11.00
N ASN A 63 -5.33 0.65 -11.90
CA ASN A 63 -6.22 -0.49 -12.05
C ASN A 63 -6.30 -0.84 -13.54
N SER A 64 -6.22 -2.13 -13.85
CA SER A 64 -6.23 -2.63 -15.22
C SER A 64 -7.32 -3.68 -15.41
N THR A 65 -7.84 -3.80 -16.63
CA THR A 65 -8.83 -4.81 -17.02
C THR A 65 -8.56 -5.28 -18.44
N ARG A 66 -8.90 -6.53 -18.77
CA ARG A 66 -8.84 -7.00 -20.17
C ARG A 66 -9.91 -6.28 -20.97
N LEU A 67 -9.63 -5.97 -22.23
CA LEU A 67 -10.61 -5.31 -23.12
C LEU A 67 -11.89 -6.14 -23.30
N ALA A 68 -11.80 -7.47 -23.18
CA ALA A 68 -12.92 -8.39 -23.22
C ALA A 68 -13.79 -8.36 -21.95
N ASP A 69 -13.27 -7.88 -20.81
CA ASP A 69 -13.99 -7.85 -19.53
C ASP A 69 -14.71 -6.52 -19.26
N ILE A 70 -14.54 -5.52 -20.14
CA ILE A 70 -15.26 -4.24 -20.08
C ILE A 70 -16.76 -4.51 -20.23
N SER A 71 -17.57 -4.07 -19.26
CA SER A 71 -19.01 -4.29 -19.27
C SER A 71 -19.74 -3.42 -20.32
N ALA A 72 -21.03 -3.70 -20.55
CA ALA A 72 -21.86 -2.87 -21.42
C ALA A 72 -22.00 -1.44 -20.86
N GLU A 73 -22.11 -1.31 -19.54
CA GLU A 73 -22.19 -0.03 -18.82
C GLU A 73 -20.89 0.77 -18.88
N GLU A 74 -19.76 0.10 -19.15
CA GLU A 74 -18.43 0.69 -19.31
C GLU A 74 -18.02 0.90 -20.78
N SER A 75 -18.85 0.53 -21.75
CA SER A 75 -18.57 0.67 -23.20
C SER A 75 -18.19 2.09 -23.60
N TYR A 76 -18.73 3.09 -22.89
CA TYR A 76 -18.42 4.51 -23.10
C TYR A 76 -16.92 4.84 -22.94
N LEU A 77 -16.17 4.04 -22.19
CA LEU A 77 -14.71 4.17 -22.06
C LEU A 77 -13.95 3.80 -23.34
N LYS A 78 -14.55 2.97 -24.21
CA LYS A 78 -14.01 2.61 -25.52
C LYS A 78 -14.43 3.60 -26.59
N ASP A 79 -15.72 3.91 -26.64
CA ASP A 79 -16.34 4.51 -27.83
C ASP A 79 -16.41 6.04 -27.78
N GLN A 80 -16.33 6.65 -26.58
CA GLN A 80 -16.61 8.09 -26.39
C GLN A 80 -15.49 8.82 -25.64
N ARG A 81 -14.23 8.38 -25.79
CA ARG A 81 -13.09 8.90 -25.02
C ARG A 81 -12.88 10.42 -25.13
N GLU A 82 -13.20 11.02 -26.28
CA GLU A 82 -13.06 12.46 -26.52
C GLU A 82 -14.13 13.30 -25.81
N VAL A 83 -15.27 12.70 -25.47
CA VAL A 83 -16.40 13.38 -24.79
C VAL A 83 -16.36 13.17 -23.27
N LEU A 84 -15.44 12.33 -22.78
CA LEU A 84 -15.28 12.08 -21.35
C LEU A 84 -14.85 13.34 -20.60
N PRO A 85 -15.41 13.58 -19.39
CA PRO A 85 -14.84 14.54 -18.45
C PRO A 85 -13.35 14.31 -18.26
N ASP A 86 -12.58 15.39 -18.13
CA ASP A 86 -11.11 15.31 -18.09
C ASP A 86 -10.59 14.43 -16.94
N ALA A 87 -11.27 14.44 -15.79
CA ALA A 87 -10.96 13.56 -14.66
C ALA A 87 -11.03 12.06 -15.01
N LEU A 88 -11.96 11.66 -15.88
CA LEU A 88 -12.09 10.27 -16.34
C LEU A 88 -11.13 9.96 -17.50
N ARG A 89 -10.96 10.92 -18.40
CA ARG A 89 -10.16 10.79 -19.62
C ARG A 89 -8.65 10.77 -19.35
N SER A 90 -8.20 11.62 -18.44
CA SER A 90 -6.81 11.71 -18.02
C SER A 90 -6.37 10.36 -17.45
N ASN A 91 -5.14 9.96 -17.77
CA ASN A 91 -4.53 8.72 -17.26
C ASN A 91 -5.29 7.41 -17.55
N LEU A 92 -6.25 7.41 -18.49
CA LEU A 92 -6.89 6.21 -19.01
C LEU A 92 -6.23 5.81 -20.33
N PHE A 93 -5.73 4.58 -20.42
CA PHE A 93 -4.93 4.09 -21.53
C PHE A 93 -5.50 2.77 -22.08
N LYS A 94 -5.66 2.71 -23.40
CA LYS A 94 -5.98 1.50 -24.14
C LYS A 94 -4.68 0.91 -24.69
N LEU A 95 -4.34 -0.29 -24.25
CA LEU A 95 -3.09 -0.97 -24.56
C LEU A 95 -3.40 -2.15 -25.49
N ASP A 96 -3.50 -1.87 -26.79
CA ASP A 96 -3.94 -2.85 -27.79
C ASP A 96 -3.01 -4.06 -27.89
N TRP A 97 -1.70 -3.87 -27.71
CA TRP A 97 -0.70 -4.94 -27.79
C TRP A 97 -0.89 -6.04 -26.73
N ILE A 98 -1.30 -5.66 -25.52
CA ILE A 98 -1.56 -6.60 -24.42
C ILE A 98 -3.06 -6.83 -24.18
N HIS A 99 -3.92 -6.29 -25.06
CA HIS A 99 -5.38 -6.36 -24.96
C HIS A 99 -5.96 -5.92 -23.61
N MET A 100 -5.42 -4.83 -23.04
CA MET A 100 -5.86 -4.28 -21.75
C MET A 100 -6.28 -2.81 -21.85
N MET A 101 -7.09 -2.40 -20.87
CA MET A 101 -7.33 -1.00 -20.53
C MET A 101 -6.78 -0.77 -19.12
N THR A 102 -6.02 0.30 -18.94
CA THR A 102 -5.43 0.69 -17.65
C THR A 102 -5.83 2.11 -17.30
N LYS A 103 -6.27 2.32 -16.07
CA LYS A 103 -6.47 3.63 -15.47
C LYS A 103 -5.41 3.82 -14.38
N LEU A 104 -4.59 4.86 -14.49
CA LEU A 104 -3.72 5.22 -13.38
C LEU A 104 -4.52 5.93 -12.29
N ARG A 105 -4.18 5.65 -11.04
CA ARG A 105 -4.85 6.21 -9.87
C ARG A 105 -4.64 7.74 -9.85
N PRO A 106 -5.67 8.53 -9.52
CA PRO A 106 -5.54 9.98 -9.42
C PRO A 106 -4.34 10.40 -8.55
N PHE A 107 -3.69 11.52 -8.90
CA PHE A 107 -2.49 12.06 -8.22
C PHE A 107 -1.18 11.27 -8.41
N VAL A 108 -1.15 10.14 -9.14
CA VAL A 108 0.04 9.26 -9.22
C VAL A 108 1.32 9.95 -9.72
N HIS A 109 1.25 10.83 -10.72
CA HIS A 109 2.47 11.46 -11.26
C HIS A 109 3.07 12.48 -10.28
N THR A 110 2.22 13.24 -9.58
CA THR A 110 2.66 14.13 -8.50
C THR A 110 3.22 13.34 -7.33
N PHE A 111 2.54 12.26 -6.93
CA PHE A 111 3.02 11.30 -5.93
C PHE A 111 4.44 10.80 -6.26
N LEU A 112 4.66 10.27 -7.46
CA LEU A 112 5.96 9.74 -7.87
C LEU A 112 7.04 10.83 -7.89
N LYS A 113 6.71 12.01 -8.40
CA LYS A 113 7.63 13.15 -8.43
C LYS A 113 8.07 13.55 -7.03
N GLU A 114 7.13 13.75 -6.10
CA GLU A 114 7.45 14.15 -4.74
C GLU A 114 8.15 13.03 -3.96
N ALA A 115 7.67 11.79 -4.06
CA ALA A 115 8.30 10.64 -3.44
C ALA A 115 9.74 10.44 -3.92
N SER A 116 10.06 10.71 -5.20
CA SER A 116 11.42 10.59 -5.75
C SER A 116 12.46 11.47 -5.05
N SER A 117 12.04 12.57 -4.42
CA SER A 117 12.94 13.45 -3.66
C SER A 117 13.37 12.83 -2.32
N LEU A 118 12.55 11.93 -1.77
CA LEU A 118 12.70 11.32 -0.46
C LEU A 118 13.12 9.85 -0.52
N PHE A 119 12.83 9.18 -1.64
CA PHE A 119 12.99 7.74 -1.79
C PHE A 119 13.70 7.37 -3.10
N GLU A 120 14.45 6.28 -3.07
CA GLU A 120 14.72 5.47 -4.25
C GLU A 120 13.59 4.45 -4.44
N MET A 121 12.99 4.42 -5.62
CA MET A 121 11.74 3.67 -5.84
C MET A 121 11.95 2.40 -6.65
N TYR A 122 11.22 1.36 -6.25
CA TYR A 122 11.09 0.08 -6.94
C TYR A 122 9.63 -0.15 -7.30
N ILE A 123 9.37 -0.72 -8.48
CA ILE A 123 8.11 -1.41 -8.74
C ILE A 123 8.28 -2.87 -8.32
N TYR A 124 7.32 -3.42 -7.59
CA TYR A 124 7.22 -4.85 -7.32
C TYR A 124 5.78 -5.32 -7.48
N THR A 125 5.47 -5.93 -8.63
CA THR A 125 4.14 -6.48 -8.95
C THR A 125 4.14 -8.01 -9.00
N MET A 126 2.97 -8.61 -8.75
CA MET A 126 2.70 -10.02 -9.04
C MET A 126 2.23 -10.27 -10.49
N GLY A 127 2.26 -9.25 -11.34
CA GLY A 127 2.02 -9.35 -12.78
C GLY A 127 3.24 -9.87 -13.56
N GLU A 128 3.00 -10.27 -14.82
CA GLU A 128 4.05 -10.73 -15.72
C GLU A 128 4.97 -9.58 -16.15
N ARG A 129 6.21 -9.90 -16.53
CA ARG A 129 7.21 -8.88 -16.89
C ARG A 129 6.79 -7.96 -18.05
N PRO A 130 6.21 -8.46 -19.17
CA PRO A 130 5.77 -7.57 -20.24
C PRO A 130 4.73 -6.55 -19.77
N TYR A 131 3.79 -6.99 -18.92
CA TYR A 131 2.81 -6.11 -18.29
C TYR A 131 3.47 -5.09 -17.36
N ALA A 132 4.37 -5.53 -16.49
CA ALA A 132 5.06 -4.65 -15.54
C ALA A 132 5.86 -3.54 -16.23
N LEU A 133 6.55 -3.87 -17.32
CA LEU A 133 7.32 -2.90 -18.12
C LEU A 133 6.41 -1.91 -18.84
N GLU A 134 5.26 -2.37 -19.35
CA GLU A 134 4.27 -1.49 -19.98
C GLU A 134 3.65 -0.52 -18.95
N MET A 135 3.30 -1.00 -17.75
CA MET A 135 2.79 -0.12 -16.70
C MET A 135 3.85 0.87 -16.22
N ALA A 136 5.11 0.43 -16.10
CA ALA A 136 6.22 1.30 -15.74
C ALA A 136 6.43 2.42 -16.78
N SER A 137 6.25 2.14 -18.07
CA SER A 137 6.37 3.16 -19.12
C SER A 137 5.24 4.20 -19.08
N LEU A 138 4.03 3.80 -18.65
CA LEU A 138 2.93 4.74 -18.41
C LEU A 138 3.20 5.64 -17.19
N LEU A 139 3.72 5.06 -16.11
CA LEU A 139 4.00 5.76 -14.84
C LEU A 139 5.23 6.67 -14.93
N ASP A 140 6.27 6.24 -15.64
CA ASP A 140 7.56 6.90 -15.78
C ASP A 140 8.05 6.93 -17.25
N PRO A 141 7.38 7.71 -18.13
CA PRO A 141 7.74 7.76 -19.55
C PRO A 141 9.17 8.23 -19.82
N GLY A 142 9.73 9.03 -18.90
CA GLY A 142 11.10 9.54 -18.99
C GLY A 142 12.17 8.61 -18.41
N GLY A 143 11.78 7.50 -17.77
CA GLY A 143 12.70 6.57 -17.10
C GLY A 143 13.48 7.20 -15.94
N ILE A 144 12.90 8.20 -15.27
CA ILE A 144 13.55 9.02 -14.23
C ILE A 144 13.51 8.32 -12.87
N TYR A 145 12.46 7.54 -12.60
CA TYR A 145 12.13 7.05 -11.28
C TYR A 145 12.59 5.60 -11.06
N PHE A 146 12.28 4.70 -11.98
CA PHE A 146 12.46 3.27 -11.75
C PHE A 146 13.71 2.72 -12.42
N HIS A 147 14.08 3.25 -13.60
CA HIS A 147 15.16 2.69 -14.42
C HIS A 147 14.97 1.17 -14.59
N SER A 148 15.94 0.35 -14.12
CA SER A 148 15.84 -1.10 -14.14
C SER A 148 15.09 -1.71 -12.96
N ARG A 149 14.66 -0.93 -11.94
CA ARG A 149 14.06 -1.42 -10.67
C ARG A 149 12.59 -1.81 -10.81
N VAL A 150 12.29 -2.70 -11.77
CA VAL A 150 10.95 -3.23 -12.03
C VAL A 150 10.96 -4.74 -11.78
N ILE A 151 10.49 -5.15 -10.61
CA ILE A 151 10.42 -6.54 -10.14
C ILE A 151 9.05 -7.10 -10.52
N ALA A 152 9.03 -8.13 -11.36
CA ALA A 152 7.82 -8.81 -11.79
C ALA A 152 7.62 -10.13 -11.04
N GLN A 153 6.49 -10.80 -11.26
CA GLN A 153 6.17 -12.08 -10.63
C GLN A 153 7.31 -13.10 -10.77
N SER A 154 7.89 -13.20 -11.98
CA SER A 154 8.96 -14.15 -12.31
C SER A 154 10.29 -13.88 -11.60
N ASP A 155 10.45 -12.70 -10.99
CA ASP A 155 11.63 -12.36 -10.18
C ASP A 155 11.48 -12.80 -8.72
N SER A 156 10.27 -13.16 -8.27
CA SER A 156 10.02 -13.56 -6.88
C SER A 156 10.65 -14.91 -6.55
N THR A 157 11.27 -15.03 -5.38
CA THR A 157 11.89 -16.28 -4.92
C THR A 157 10.88 -17.27 -4.33
N ARG A 158 9.68 -16.80 -3.98
CA ARG A 158 8.59 -17.62 -3.45
C ARG A 158 7.35 -17.47 -4.29
N ARG A 159 6.69 -18.60 -4.56
CA ARG A 159 5.45 -18.60 -5.34
C ARG A 159 4.36 -17.84 -4.59
N HIS A 160 3.68 -16.93 -5.29
CA HIS A 160 2.57 -16.13 -4.75
C HIS A 160 2.93 -15.25 -3.54
N GLN A 161 4.22 -14.98 -3.29
CA GLN A 161 4.69 -14.11 -2.20
C GLN A 161 5.73 -13.13 -2.71
N LYS A 162 5.68 -11.91 -2.16
CA LYS A 162 6.71 -10.89 -2.33
C LYS A 162 7.69 -10.95 -1.17
N GLY A 163 8.97 -10.71 -1.46
CA GLY A 163 10.04 -10.74 -0.45
C GLY A 163 11.07 -9.64 -0.70
N LEU A 164 11.58 -9.04 0.38
CA LEU A 164 12.63 -8.02 0.26
C LEU A 164 14.00 -8.61 -0.06
N ASP A 165 14.12 -9.93 -0.15
CA ASP A 165 15.34 -10.65 -0.54
C ASP A 165 15.80 -10.29 -1.96
N VAL A 166 14.88 -9.92 -2.85
CA VAL A 166 15.17 -9.44 -4.21
C VAL A 166 15.31 -7.92 -4.32
N VAL A 167 15.24 -7.18 -3.21
CA VAL A 167 15.48 -5.73 -3.18
C VAL A 167 16.89 -5.47 -2.66
N LEU A 168 17.66 -4.65 -3.38
CA LEU A 168 19.00 -4.19 -2.98
C LEU A 168 18.90 -3.05 -1.95
N GLY A 169 18.24 -3.32 -0.83
CA GLY A 169 18.06 -2.40 0.28
C GLY A 169 18.07 -3.12 1.61
N GLN A 170 18.59 -2.49 2.66
CA GLN A 170 18.40 -3.00 4.02
C GLN A 170 16.95 -2.79 4.46
N GLU A 171 16.31 -3.83 5.03
CA GLU A 171 14.90 -3.77 5.45
C GLU A 171 14.62 -2.64 6.46
N SER A 172 15.60 -2.22 7.25
CA SER A 172 15.53 -1.08 8.18
C SER A 172 15.33 0.27 7.49
N ALA A 173 15.54 0.36 6.17
CA ALA A 173 15.39 1.56 5.37
C ALA A 173 14.39 1.42 4.21
N VAL A 174 13.60 0.33 4.20
CA VAL A 174 12.62 0.04 3.14
C VAL A 174 11.19 0.25 3.66
N LEU A 175 10.39 1.03 2.94
CA LEU A 175 8.93 1.07 3.07
C LEU A 175 8.28 0.40 1.87
N ILE A 176 7.10 -0.19 2.10
CA ILE A 176 6.32 -0.88 1.08
C ILE A 176 4.94 -0.22 1.02
N LEU A 177 4.46 0.11 -0.18
CA LEU A 177 3.09 0.53 -0.43
C LEU A 177 2.39 -0.52 -1.29
N ASP A 178 1.36 -1.15 -0.74
CA ASP A 178 0.64 -2.26 -1.37
C ASP A 178 -0.77 -2.38 -0.77
N ASP A 179 -1.77 -2.76 -1.56
CA ASP A 179 -3.14 -2.98 -1.12
C ASP A 179 -3.37 -4.36 -0.47
N THR A 180 -2.39 -5.27 -0.56
CA THR A 180 -2.54 -6.67 -0.17
C THR A 180 -1.48 -7.10 0.86
N GLU A 181 -1.86 -7.17 2.14
CA GLU A 181 -0.96 -7.57 3.23
C GLU A 181 -0.41 -9.00 3.07
N VAL A 182 -1.24 -9.94 2.61
CA VAL A 182 -0.93 -11.38 2.68
C VAL A 182 0.26 -11.80 1.81
N VAL A 183 0.56 -11.06 0.72
CA VAL A 183 1.68 -11.41 -0.17
C VAL A 183 3.04 -11.08 0.46
N TRP A 184 3.10 -10.20 1.46
CA TRP A 184 4.36 -9.74 2.06
C TRP A 184 4.89 -10.61 3.19
N GLY A 185 4.18 -11.69 3.56
CA GLY A 185 4.69 -12.72 4.47
C GLY A 185 5.24 -12.17 5.78
N LYS A 186 6.57 -12.16 5.92
CA LYS A 186 7.30 -11.68 7.11
C LYS A 186 7.60 -10.17 7.12
N HIS A 187 7.42 -9.46 6.01
CA HIS A 187 7.77 -8.04 5.86
C HIS A 187 6.61 -7.07 6.15
N ARG A 188 5.59 -7.53 6.90
CA ARG A 188 4.39 -6.73 7.24
C ARG A 188 4.72 -5.49 8.05
N GLU A 189 5.84 -5.48 8.77
CA GLU A 189 6.29 -4.33 9.54
C GLU A 189 6.81 -3.18 8.66
N ASN A 190 7.14 -3.44 7.39
CA ASN A 190 7.53 -2.44 6.41
C ASN A 190 6.33 -1.90 5.61
N LEU A 191 5.16 -2.54 5.73
CA LEU A 191 3.99 -2.30 4.89
C LEU A 191 3.14 -1.12 5.35
N ILE A 192 2.94 -0.18 4.44
CA ILE A 192 1.86 0.78 4.40
C ILE A 192 0.73 0.15 3.59
N LEU A 193 -0.23 -0.44 4.30
CA LEU A 193 -1.42 -1.00 3.67
C LEU A 193 -2.37 0.14 3.30
N MET A 194 -2.86 0.16 2.06
CA MET A 194 -3.79 1.18 1.57
C MET A 194 -5.06 0.57 0.97
N ASP A 195 -6.08 1.40 0.76
CA ASP A 195 -7.33 0.94 0.14
C ASP A 195 -7.14 0.62 -1.34
N ARG A 196 -7.88 -0.38 -1.82
CA ARG A 196 -7.82 -0.85 -3.21
C ARG A 196 -8.44 0.17 -4.16
N TYR A 197 -7.73 0.45 -5.24
CA TYR A 197 -8.27 1.22 -6.35
C TYR A 197 -9.14 0.33 -7.26
N HIS A 198 -10.45 0.54 -7.19
CA HIS A 198 -11.46 -0.19 -7.96
C HIS A 198 -12.10 0.68 -9.04
N PHE A 199 -11.31 1.00 -10.08
CA PHE A 199 -11.82 1.79 -11.20
C PHE A 199 -12.78 1.01 -12.07
N PHE A 200 -12.37 -0.18 -12.52
CA PHE A 200 -13.16 -1.03 -13.42
C PHE A 200 -14.08 -2.00 -12.68
N THR A 201 -15.21 -2.34 -13.29
CA THR A 201 -16.22 -3.27 -12.75
C THR A 201 -15.68 -4.69 -12.60
N SER A 202 -14.84 -5.14 -13.54
CA SER A 202 -14.16 -6.44 -13.49
C SER A 202 -13.37 -6.61 -12.19
N SER A 203 -12.74 -5.52 -11.73
CA SER A 203 -12.00 -5.47 -10.48
C SER A 203 -12.91 -5.74 -9.28
N CYS A 204 -14.07 -5.06 -9.18
CA CYS A 204 -15.04 -5.33 -8.11
C CYS A 204 -15.49 -6.79 -8.10
N ARG A 205 -15.76 -7.38 -9.27
CA ARG A 205 -16.19 -8.77 -9.41
C ARG A 205 -15.13 -9.76 -8.94
N GLN A 206 -13.85 -9.52 -9.26
CA GLN A 206 -12.72 -10.35 -8.84
C GLN A 206 -12.64 -10.47 -7.31
N PHE A 207 -12.97 -9.39 -6.59
CA PHE A 207 -12.97 -9.35 -5.12
C PHE A 207 -14.34 -9.61 -4.49
N GLY A 208 -15.35 -10.00 -5.28
CA GLY A 208 -16.70 -10.28 -4.78
C GLY A 208 -17.44 -9.06 -4.21
N LEU A 209 -17.03 -7.84 -4.60
CA LEU A 209 -17.63 -6.60 -4.14
C LEU A 209 -18.97 -6.36 -4.88
N LYS A 210 -20.01 -6.04 -4.10
CA LYS A 210 -21.36 -5.76 -4.62
C LYS A 210 -21.62 -4.29 -4.94
N CYS A 211 -20.64 -3.42 -4.68
CA CYS A 211 -20.75 -2.00 -4.96
C CYS A 211 -20.39 -1.69 -6.41
N LYS A 212 -20.95 -0.59 -6.94
CA LYS A 212 -20.56 -0.06 -8.23
C LYS A 212 -19.11 0.40 -8.19
N SER A 213 -18.34 0.05 -9.22
CA SER A 213 -17.00 0.58 -9.48
C SER A 213 -17.01 2.08 -9.79
N LEU A 214 -15.84 2.72 -9.78
CA LEU A 214 -15.74 4.16 -10.08
C LEU A 214 -16.19 4.49 -11.52
N SER A 215 -15.87 3.61 -12.48
CA SER A 215 -16.31 3.73 -13.88
C SER A 215 -17.84 3.63 -14.02
N GLU A 216 -18.51 2.72 -13.29
CA GLU A 216 -19.99 2.63 -13.28
C GLU A 216 -20.64 3.87 -12.68
N GLN A 217 -19.95 4.50 -11.73
CA GLN A 217 -20.37 5.77 -11.12
C GLN A 217 -20.01 6.99 -11.98
N LYS A 218 -19.23 6.81 -13.06
CA LYS A 218 -18.69 7.88 -13.90
C LYS A 218 -17.94 8.94 -13.06
N SER A 219 -17.16 8.47 -12.09
CA SER A 219 -16.39 9.30 -11.17
C SER A 219 -15.00 8.70 -10.95
N ASP A 220 -14.16 9.37 -10.15
CA ASP A 220 -12.84 8.87 -9.76
C ASP A 220 -12.48 9.41 -8.37
N GLU A 221 -11.35 8.95 -7.80
CA GLU A 221 -10.80 9.52 -6.57
C GLU A 221 -10.42 11.00 -6.75
N ASN A 222 -10.52 11.78 -5.68
CA ASN A 222 -10.10 13.17 -5.67
C ASN A 222 -8.56 13.26 -5.61
N GLU A 223 -7.93 14.10 -6.44
CA GLU A 223 -6.46 14.21 -6.44
C GLU A 223 -5.88 14.85 -5.18
N ALA A 224 -6.59 15.79 -4.55
CA ALA A 224 -6.11 16.52 -3.37
C ALA A 224 -6.33 15.74 -2.07
N GLU A 225 -7.40 14.95 -1.98
CA GLU A 225 -7.81 14.26 -0.75
C GLU A 225 -7.87 12.73 -0.89
N GLY A 226 -7.45 12.20 -2.03
CA GLY A 226 -7.47 10.79 -2.35
C GLY A 226 -6.41 9.97 -1.60
N ALA A 227 -6.36 8.68 -1.92
CA ALA A 227 -5.52 7.75 -1.19
C ALA A 227 -4.02 8.02 -1.38
N LEU A 228 -3.57 8.32 -2.60
CA LEU A 228 -2.16 8.62 -2.87
C LEU A 228 -1.70 9.94 -2.23
N ALA A 229 -2.55 10.96 -2.20
CA ALA A 229 -2.26 12.22 -1.49
C ALA A 229 -2.08 11.96 0.01
N SER A 230 -3.03 11.24 0.62
CA SER A 230 -2.97 10.88 2.04
C SER A 230 -1.72 10.07 2.39
N VAL A 231 -1.36 9.08 1.56
CA VAL A 231 -0.16 8.26 1.78
C VAL A 231 1.13 9.07 1.58
N LEU A 232 1.16 10.04 0.66
CA LEU A 232 2.34 10.89 0.48
C LEU A 232 2.64 11.70 1.75
N GLU A 233 1.62 12.27 2.40
CA GLU A 233 1.78 12.99 3.67
C GLU A 233 2.37 12.08 4.75
N VAL A 234 1.93 10.82 4.80
CA VAL A 234 2.44 9.80 5.72
C VAL A 234 3.90 9.49 5.42
N LEU A 235 4.27 9.28 4.16
CA LEU A 235 5.65 9.03 3.73
C LEU A 235 6.57 10.20 4.08
N GLN A 236 6.13 11.44 3.81
CA GLN A 236 6.85 12.66 4.18
C GLN A 236 7.02 12.78 5.69
N ARG A 237 6.00 12.43 6.48
CA ARG A 237 6.06 12.41 7.95
C ARG A 237 7.05 11.37 8.47
N ILE A 238 6.99 10.14 7.96
CA ILE A 238 7.94 9.07 8.33
C ILE A 238 9.36 9.48 8.00
N HIS A 239 9.59 10.03 6.81
CA HIS A 239 10.90 10.51 6.38
C HIS A 239 11.44 11.59 7.33
N ARG A 240 10.64 12.63 7.64
CA ARG A 240 11.02 13.67 8.60
C ARG A 240 11.42 13.10 9.96
N LEU A 241 10.61 12.19 10.52
CA LEU A 241 10.90 11.55 11.81
C LEU A 241 12.13 10.64 11.75
N PHE A 242 12.33 9.93 10.64
CA PHE A 242 13.48 9.06 10.45
C PHE A 242 14.79 9.84 10.36
N PHE A 243 14.79 11.03 9.72
CA PHE A 243 15.97 11.88 9.55
C PHE A 243 16.07 13.03 10.56
N ASP A 244 15.24 13.01 11.61
CA ASP A 244 15.23 14.04 12.65
C ASP A 244 16.60 14.09 13.38
N PRO A 245 17.31 15.23 13.36
CA PRO A 245 18.59 15.37 14.05
C PRO A 245 18.44 15.32 15.59
N GLU A 246 17.27 15.60 16.14
CA GLU A 246 17.05 15.71 17.59
C GLU A 246 16.92 14.35 18.29
N ARG A 247 16.72 13.24 17.55
CA ARG A 247 16.59 11.90 18.16
C ARG A 247 17.86 11.42 18.88
N GLY A 248 19.02 12.05 18.63
CA GLY A 248 20.28 11.80 19.36
C GLY A 248 20.91 10.40 19.15
N ASP A 249 20.23 9.49 18.47
CA ASP A 249 20.67 8.14 18.12
C ASP A 249 21.41 8.10 16.77
N ASN A 250 22.28 7.11 16.62
CA ASN A 250 23.03 6.88 15.39
C ASN A 250 22.07 6.57 14.23
N ILE A 251 22.13 7.38 13.17
CA ILE A 251 21.25 7.22 12.00
C ILE A 251 21.39 5.84 11.34
N MET A 252 22.57 5.22 11.41
CA MET A 252 22.83 3.89 10.85
C MET A 252 22.10 2.76 11.61
N GLU A 253 21.72 3.01 12.86
CA GLU A 253 21.01 2.05 13.73
C GLU A 253 19.49 2.28 13.72
N ARG A 254 19.02 3.32 13.04
CA ARG A 254 17.59 3.61 12.93
C ARG A 254 16.89 2.58 12.06
N ASP A 255 15.66 2.26 12.46
CA ASP A 255 14.79 1.33 11.75
C ASP A 255 13.46 2.01 11.41
N VAL A 256 13.19 2.16 10.11
CA VAL A 256 11.98 2.80 9.57
C VAL A 256 10.72 2.08 10.02
N ARG A 257 10.78 0.78 10.32
CA ARG A 257 9.64 0.00 10.83
C ARG A 257 9.20 0.49 12.20
N GLN A 258 10.13 0.93 13.04
CA GLN A 258 9.81 1.52 14.35
C GLN A 258 9.16 2.90 14.18
N VAL A 259 9.65 3.70 13.24
CA VAL A 259 9.05 5.01 12.93
C VAL A 259 7.63 4.83 12.37
N LEU A 260 7.45 3.91 11.43
CA LEU A 260 6.16 3.54 10.86
C LEU A 260 5.17 3.10 11.94
N LYS A 261 5.61 2.25 12.87
CA LYS A 261 4.82 1.80 14.02
C LYS A 261 4.40 2.96 14.92
N THR A 262 5.28 3.93 15.16
CA THR A 262 4.95 5.14 15.94
C THR A 262 3.91 5.98 15.22
N VAL A 263 4.11 6.30 13.93
CA VAL A 263 3.16 7.06 13.12
C VAL A 263 1.79 6.39 13.10
N ARG A 264 1.75 5.05 12.96
CA ARG A 264 0.52 4.27 12.98
C ARG A 264 -0.22 4.36 14.30
N LYS A 265 0.49 4.28 15.43
CA LYS A 265 -0.10 4.40 16.78
C LYS A 265 -0.68 5.77 17.10
N GLU A 266 -0.39 6.78 16.30
CA GLU A 266 -0.92 8.12 16.52
C GLU A 266 -2.27 8.34 15.84
N ILE A 267 -2.69 7.44 14.94
CA ILE A 267 -3.92 7.57 14.16
C ILE A 267 -5.14 7.64 15.07
N LEU A 268 -5.29 6.70 16.01
CA LEU A 268 -6.39 6.63 16.97
C LEU A 268 -5.95 6.93 18.40
N LYS A 269 -4.81 7.61 18.58
CA LYS A 269 -4.32 8.01 19.91
C LYS A 269 -5.38 8.88 20.61
N GLY A 270 -5.68 8.54 21.86
CA GLY A 270 -6.71 9.21 22.66
C GLY A 270 -8.13 8.68 22.44
N CYS A 271 -8.34 7.76 21.49
CA CYS A 271 -9.62 7.07 21.34
C CYS A 271 -9.70 5.91 22.33
N LYS A 272 -10.61 6.00 23.31
CA LYS A 272 -11.05 4.86 24.13
C LYS A 272 -12.32 4.27 23.54
N ILE A 273 -12.26 3.01 23.12
CA ILE A 273 -13.27 2.31 22.33
C ILE A 273 -13.98 1.23 23.18
N VAL A 274 -15.29 1.14 23.03
CA VAL A 274 -16.11 0.01 23.49
C VAL A 274 -16.72 -0.69 22.28
N PHE A 275 -16.58 -2.00 22.18
CA PHE A 275 -17.28 -2.80 21.16
C PHE A 275 -18.59 -3.34 21.71
N THR A 276 -19.65 -3.29 20.90
CA THR A 276 -20.96 -3.89 21.23
C THR A 276 -21.60 -4.52 20.01
N GLY A 277 -22.05 -5.78 20.10
CA GLY A 277 -22.67 -6.50 18.98
C GLY A 277 -21.74 -6.78 17.77
N VAL A 278 -20.44 -6.52 17.88
CA VAL A 278 -19.43 -6.75 16.82
C VAL A 278 -18.61 -8.00 17.10
N ILE A 279 -18.16 -8.15 18.35
CA ILE A 279 -17.29 -9.26 18.77
C ILE A 279 -18.18 -10.40 19.29
N PRO A 280 -18.07 -11.63 18.73
CA PRO A 280 -18.82 -12.78 19.22
C PRO A 280 -18.49 -13.10 20.68
N ILE A 281 -19.50 -13.46 21.49
CA ILE A 281 -19.36 -13.74 22.93
C ILE A 281 -18.35 -14.88 23.20
N GLN A 282 -18.25 -15.84 22.29
CA GLN A 282 -17.34 -17.00 22.41
C GLN A 282 -15.87 -16.64 22.09
N CYS A 283 -15.60 -15.42 21.64
CA CYS A 283 -14.27 -14.96 21.27
C CYS A 283 -13.71 -14.02 22.35
N GLN A 284 -12.45 -14.22 22.73
CA GLN A 284 -11.71 -13.20 23.49
C GLN A 284 -11.62 -11.92 22.64
N PRO A 285 -12.05 -10.75 23.15
CA PRO A 285 -12.06 -9.51 22.38
C PRO A 285 -10.73 -9.17 21.73
N GLU A 286 -9.63 -9.42 22.45
CA GLU A 286 -8.26 -9.17 22.03
C GLU A 286 -7.85 -9.98 20.80
N ASN A 287 -8.54 -11.09 20.54
CA ASN A 287 -8.30 -11.93 19.38
C ASN A 287 -9.07 -11.49 18.14
N HIS A 288 -10.09 -10.65 18.30
CA HIS A 288 -10.92 -10.17 17.21
C HIS A 288 -10.17 -9.23 16.26
N HIS A 289 -10.46 -9.31 14.96
CA HIS A 289 -9.75 -8.53 13.93
C HIS A 289 -9.84 -7.02 14.16
N TYR A 290 -11.05 -6.47 14.39
CA TYR A 290 -11.21 -5.04 14.66
C TYR A 290 -10.53 -4.56 15.95
N TRP A 291 -10.43 -5.41 16.97
CA TRP A 291 -9.69 -5.08 18.18
C TRP A 291 -8.21 -4.92 17.87
N LYS A 292 -7.60 -5.96 17.27
CA LYS A 292 -6.19 -5.95 16.86
C LYS A 292 -5.88 -4.78 15.92
N LEU A 293 -6.80 -4.44 15.02
CA LEU A 293 -6.65 -3.32 14.10
C LEU A 293 -6.65 -1.99 14.85
N ALA A 294 -7.66 -1.72 15.67
CA ALA A 294 -7.74 -0.48 16.45
C ALA A 294 -6.56 -0.33 17.43
N GLU A 295 -6.11 -1.42 18.05
CA GLU A 295 -4.94 -1.43 18.94
C GLU A 295 -3.66 -1.05 18.18
N LYS A 296 -3.46 -1.61 16.98
CA LYS A 296 -2.33 -1.24 16.11
C LYS A 296 -2.34 0.25 15.74
N LEU A 297 -3.53 0.85 15.63
CA LEU A 297 -3.72 2.28 15.37
C LEU A 297 -3.60 3.16 16.64
N GLY A 298 -3.40 2.57 17.81
CA GLY A 298 -3.17 3.27 19.07
C GLY A 298 -4.42 3.58 19.89
N ALA A 299 -5.55 2.96 19.57
CA ALA A 299 -6.73 3.03 20.42
C ALA A 299 -6.52 2.25 21.73
N THR A 300 -7.28 2.64 22.75
CA THR A 300 -7.41 1.91 24.02
C THR A 300 -8.83 1.40 24.17
N PHE A 301 -9.06 0.47 25.09
CA PHE A 301 -10.35 -0.23 25.18
C PHE A 301 -10.96 -0.15 26.59
N SER A 302 -12.28 -0.24 26.63
CA SER A 302 -13.06 -0.45 27.84
C SER A 302 -14.08 -1.56 27.60
N THR A 303 -14.48 -2.25 28.67
CA THR A 303 -15.62 -3.16 28.62
C THR A 303 -16.93 -2.39 28.78
N GLU A 304 -16.95 -1.34 29.59
CA GLU A 304 -18.14 -0.55 29.91
C GLU A 304 -18.04 0.88 29.37
N VAL A 305 -19.21 1.47 29.10
CA VAL A 305 -19.35 2.84 28.60
C VAL A 305 -19.26 3.80 29.79
N ASP A 306 -18.03 4.18 30.16
CA ASP A 306 -17.70 5.14 31.23
C ASP A 306 -17.37 6.54 30.68
N ASP A 307 -17.24 7.57 31.51
CA ASP A 307 -16.99 8.96 31.07
C ASP A 307 -15.72 9.16 30.23
N THR A 308 -14.76 8.23 30.30
CA THR A 308 -13.52 8.29 29.52
C THR A 308 -13.66 7.65 28.14
N VAL A 309 -14.76 6.93 27.87
CA VAL A 309 -15.06 6.33 26.58
C VAL A 309 -15.43 7.42 25.57
N THR A 310 -14.73 7.40 24.45
CA THR A 310 -14.94 8.34 23.34
C THR A 310 -15.83 7.76 22.24
N HIS A 311 -15.68 6.46 21.96
CA HIS A 311 -16.34 5.79 20.84
C HIS A 311 -16.99 4.47 21.29
N VAL A 312 -18.19 4.23 20.76
CA VAL A 312 -18.86 2.93 20.81
C VAL A 312 -18.97 2.41 19.38
N VAL A 313 -18.37 1.24 19.14
CA VAL A 313 -18.32 0.61 17.82
C VAL A 313 -19.34 -0.52 17.76
N SER A 314 -20.30 -0.40 16.84
CA SER A 314 -21.44 -1.31 16.73
C SER A 314 -21.91 -1.52 15.29
N MET A 315 -22.55 -2.67 15.03
CA MET A 315 -23.28 -2.94 13.78
C MET A 315 -24.70 -2.37 13.78
N ASN A 316 -25.28 -2.10 14.96
CA ASN A 316 -26.63 -1.55 15.11
C ASN A 316 -26.78 -0.68 16.38
N ASP A 317 -27.83 0.12 16.42
CA ASP A 317 -28.14 1.02 17.54
C ASP A 317 -28.96 0.36 18.66
N LYS A 318 -29.27 -0.93 18.54
CA LYS A 318 -30.26 -1.62 19.40
C LYS A 318 -29.71 -2.04 20.76
N THR A 319 -28.39 -2.15 20.89
CA THR A 319 -27.75 -2.55 22.14
C THR A 319 -27.84 -1.45 23.21
N GLU A 320 -27.89 -1.82 24.49
CA GLU A 320 -27.94 -0.83 25.57
C GLU A 320 -26.73 0.11 25.54
N LYS A 321 -25.53 -0.42 25.21
CA LYS A 321 -24.31 0.37 25.05
C LYS A 321 -24.40 1.36 23.89
N SER A 322 -25.05 0.99 22.78
CA SER A 322 -25.31 1.92 21.67
C SER A 322 -26.25 3.04 22.09
N ARG A 323 -27.36 2.73 22.79
CA ARG A 323 -28.30 3.74 23.29
C ARG A 323 -27.66 4.66 24.33
N GLN A 324 -26.84 4.09 25.21
CA GLN A 324 -26.07 4.84 26.19
C GLN A 324 -25.10 5.82 25.52
N ALA A 325 -24.40 5.39 24.46
CA ALA A 325 -23.51 6.27 23.69
C ALA A 325 -24.25 7.51 23.18
N VAL A 326 -25.45 7.33 22.61
CA VAL A 326 -26.27 8.43 22.11
C VAL A 326 -26.72 9.36 23.25
N ARG A 327 -27.19 8.81 24.38
CA ARG A 327 -27.59 9.60 25.56
C ARG A 327 -26.44 10.45 26.11
N GLU A 328 -25.24 9.88 26.16
CA GLU A 328 -24.04 10.51 26.71
C GLU A 328 -23.24 11.29 25.65
N LYS A 329 -23.77 11.44 24.43
CA LYS A 329 -23.15 12.15 23.30
C LYS A 329 -21.74 11.63 22.94
N LYS A 330 -21.53 10.33 23.08
CA LYS A 330 -20.34 9.61 22.58
C LYS A 330 -20.51 9.27 21.11
N PHE A 331 -19.40 9.09 20.39
CA PHE A 331 -19.46 8.71 18.98
C PHE A 331 -19.92 7.26 18.83
N LEU A 332 -21.06 7.05 18.17
CA LEU A 332 -21.55 5.73 17.79
C LEU A 332 -21.21 5.48 16.32
N VAL A 333 -20.25 4.60 16.04
CA VAL A 333 -19.71 4.39 14.68
C VAL A 333 -19.73 2.93 14.25
N HIS A 334 -19.88 2.71 12.95
CA HIS A 334 -19.77 1.39 12.33
C HIS A 334 -18.31 0.90 12.32
N PRO A 335 -18.00 -0.40 12.45
CA PRO A 335 -16.62 -0.92 12.43
C PRO A 335 -15.76 -0.50 11.24
N ARG A 336 -16.42 -0.20 10.10
CA ARG A 336 -15.79 0.37 8.90
C ARG A 336 -15.03 1.68 9.15
N TRP A 337 -15.34 2.40 10.23
CA TRP A 337 -14.57 3.58 10.67
C TRP A 337 -13.13 3.21 11.02
N ILE A 338 -12.92 2.06 11.69
CA ILE A 338 -11.59 1.54 12.04
C ILE A 338 -10.85 1.10 10.77
N GLU A 339 -11.54 0.44 9.85
CA GLU A 339 -10.96 0.04 8.55
C GLU A 339 -10.53 1.25 7.73
N ALA A 340 -11.40 2.26 7.63
CA ALA A 340 -11.09 3.51 6.94
C ALA A 340 -9.91 4.23 7.60
N ALA A 341 -9.83 4.26 8.94
CA ALA A 341 -8.69 4.83 9.64
C ALA A 341 -7.38 4.12 9.30
N ASN A 342 -7.42 2.79 9.16
CA ASN A 342 -6.27 2.00 8.75
C ASN A 342 -5.82 2.30 7.32
N TYR A 343 -6.75 2.37 6.36
CA TYR A 343 -6.39 2.58 4.95
C TYR A 343 -6.05 4.02 4.61
N LEU A 344 -6.72 4.99 5.24
CA LEU A 344 -6.47 6.42 5.02
C LEU A 344 -5.30 6.96 5.84
N TRP A 345 -4.77 6.16 6.77
CA TRP A 345 -3.66 6.55 7.66
C TRP A 345 -3.91 7.84 8.46
N ARG A 346 -5.18 8.15 8.71
CA ARG A 346 -5.67 9.28 9.50
C ARG A 346 -6.97 8.90 10.17
N LYS A 347 -7.31 9.54 11.29
CA LYS A 347 -8.63 9.40 11.90
C LYS A 347 -9.68 10.01 10.96
N PRO A 348 -10.62 9.23 10.40
CA PRO A 348 -11.64 9.79 9.54
C PRO A 348 -12.78 10.40 10.38
N PRO A 349 -13.54 11.35 9.83
CA PRO A 349 -14.69 11.94 10.52
C PRO A 349 -15.72 10.86 10.87
N GLU A 350 -16.16 10.84 12.12
CA GLU A 350 -17.07 9.83 12.67
C GLU A 350 -18.43 9.84 11.98
N GLU A 351 -18.91 11.01 11.55
CA GLU A 351 -20.19 11.23 10.86
C GLU A 351 -20.30 10.48 9.52
N ASN A 352 -19.17 10.11 8.91
CA ASN A 352 -19.15 9.35 7.65
C ASN A 352 -19.42 7.85 7.86
N PHE A 353 -19.48 7.39 9.11
CA PHE A 353 -19.64 5.98 9.47
C PHE A 353 -20.81 5.77 10.45
N PRO A 354 -22.02 6.25 10.13
CA PRO A 354 -23.17 6.10 11.00
C PRO A 354 -23.54 4.62 11.15
N VAL A 355 -24.10 4.29 12.30
CA VAL A 355 -24.69 2.97 12.56
C VAL A 355 -26.16 3.02 12.13
N SER A 356 -26.56 2.12 11.23
CA SER A 356 -27.95 2.01 10.80
C SER A 356 -28.84 1.37 11.88
N SER A 357 -30.10 1.80 11.96
CA SER A 357 -31.15 1.24 12.81
C SER A 357 -31.70 -0.11 12.33
#